data_AF-A0A8E0M9A4-F1
#
_entry.id   AF-A0A8E0M9A4-F1
#
_cell.length_a   1.000
_cell.length_b   1.000
_cell.length_c   1.000
_cell.angle_alpha   90.00
_cell.angle_beta   90.00
_cell.angle_gamma   90.00
#
_symmetry.space_group_name_H-M   'P 1'
#
loop_
_entity.id
_entity.type
_entity.pdbx_description
1 polymer ?
#
loop_
_entity_poly.entity_id
_entity_poly.type
_entity_poly.pdbx_seq_one_letter_code
_entity_poly.pdbx_strand_id
1 'polypeptide(L)'
;AAFVFEDARNIVKKDVPDIMDKVEPIYFTKPIPNDTISVRQDMSAAFRKKLSKAFIDIAKTKEGHAIISSIYTHEGYVKTTDSAFNIVRKYDKIATGESKSK
;
A
#
# COMPACT_ATOMS: atom_id res chain seq x y z
N ALA A 1 7.48 4.04 3.24
CA ALA A 1 6.74 3.00 2.52
C ALA A 1 7.06 1.69 3.21
N ALA A 2 6.05 0.95 3.66
CA ALA A 2 6.22 -0.44 4.07
C ALA A 2 5.68 -1.26 2.92
N PHE A 3 6.55 -1.59 1.96
CA PHE A 3 6.18 -2.45 0.84
C PHE A 3 5.97 -3.85 1.40
N VAL A 4 4.72 -4.31 1.46
CA VAL A 4 4.45 -5.73 1.72
C VAL A 4 3.70 -6.23 0.51
N PHE A 5 4.43 -6.91 -0.39
CA PHE A 5 3.80 -7.77 -1.37
C PHE A 5 3.18 -8.94 -0.60
N GLU A 6 1.86 -8.98 -0.53
CA GLU A 6 1.12 -10.06 0.08
C GLU A 6 1.30 -11.29 -0.83
N ASP A 7 2.17 -12.20 -0.40
CA ASP A 7 2.46 -13.50 -1.02
C ASP A 7 3.51 -13.52 -2.16
N ALA A 8 4.76 -13.82 -1.79
CA ALA A 8 5.88 -14.01 -2.70
C ALA A 8 5.72 -15.22 -3.65
N ARG A 9 4.81 -16.17 -3.38
CA ARG A 9 4.60 -17.36 -4.23
C ARG A 9 4.18 -16.96 -5.64
N ASN A 10 3.43 -15.86 -5.79
CA ASN A 10 3.04 -15.32 -7.09
C ASN A 10 4.24 -14.88 -7.94
N ILE A 11 5.33 -14.46 -7.31
CA ILE A 11 6.54 -13.98 -8.01
C ILE A 11 7.37 -15.17 -8.51
N VAL A 12 7.54 -16.20 -7.68
CA VAL A 12 8.46 -17.33 -7.96
C VAL A 12 7.78 -18.52 -8.64
N LYS A 13 6.47 -18.48 -8.88
CA LYS A 13 5.70 -19.59 -9.48
C LYS A 13 6.28 -20.11 -10.79
N LYS A 14 6.96 -19.26 -11.57
CA LYS A 14 7.61 -19.69 -12.82
C LYS A 14 8.84 -20.58 -12.57
N ASP A 15 9.59 -20.30 -11.51
CA ASP A 15 10.81 -21.03 -11.15
C ASP A 15 10.49 -22.27 -10.30
N VAL A 16 9.43 -22.18 -9.49
CA VAL A 16 8.93 -23.27 -8.62
C VAL A 16 7.45 -23.50 -8.90
N PRO A 17 7.10 -24.34 -9.91
CA PRO A 17 5.71 -24.51 -10.36
C PRO A 17 4.74 -25.06 -9.31
N ASP A 18 5.25 -25.85 -8.35
CA ASP A 18 4.48 -26.50 -7.28
C ASP A 18 4.52 -25.72 -5.94
N ILE A 19 4.96 -24.45 -5.97
CA ILE A 19 5.10 -23.63 -4.75
C ILE A 19 3.77 -23.43 -4.00
N MET A 20 2.65 -23.40 -4.73
CA MET A 20 1.32 -23.23 -4.14
C MET A 20 0.85 -24.46 -3.36
N ASP A 21 1.39 -25.65 -3.69
CA ASP A 21 1.05 -26.91 -3.02
C ASP A 21 2.02 -27.20 -1.87
N LYS A 22 3.29 -26.80 -2.01
CA LYS A 22 4.35 -27.06 -1.03
C LYS A 22 4.43 -26.05 0.11
N VAL A 23 3.91 -24.84 -0.10
CA VAL A 23 4.00 -23.74 0.88
C VAL A 23 2.61 -23.19 1.13
N GLU A 24 2.18 -23.23 2.38
CA GLU A 24 0.88 -22.73 2.83
C GLU A 24 1.05 -21.56 3.83
N PRO A 25 0.26 -20.48 3.70
CA PRO A 25 0.24 -19.41 4.69
C PRO A 25 -0.37 -19.91 6.01
N ILE A 26 0.42 -19.83 7.09
CA ILE A 26 -0.05 -20.25 8.43
C ILE A 26 -0.83 -19.17 9.19
N TYR A 27 -0.65 -17.90 8.82
CA TYR A 27 -1.27 -16.77 9.48
C TYR A 27 -1.17 -15.51 8.63
N PHE A 28 -2.23 -14.67 8.68
CA PHE A 28 -2.25 -13.33 8.10
C PHE A 28 -2.49 -12.29 9.20
N THR A 29 -1.76 -11.19 9.14
CA THR A 29 -2.00 -10.04 10.02
C THR A 29 -3.28 -9.30 9.62
N LYS A 30 -3.74 -8.38 10.47
CA LYS A 30 -4.82 -7.47 10.07
C LYS A 30 -4.35 -6.58 8.91
N PRO A 31 -5.21 -6.27 7.95
CA PRO A 31 -4.84 -5.43 6.82
C PRO A 31 -4.45 -4.04 7.30
N ILE A 32 -3.45 -3.47 6.65
CA ILE A 32 -3.04 -2.07 6.80
C ILE A 32 -3.27 -1.34 5.48
N PRO A 33 -3.39 -0.01 5.47
CA PRO A 33 -3.47 0.73 4.21
C PRO A 33 -2.24 0.48 3.33
N ASN A 34 -2.47 0.33 2.03
CA ASN A 34 -1.42 0.32 1.02
C ASN A 34 -0.72 1.70 0.92
N ASP A 35 0.27 1.79 0.03
CA ASP A 35 1.10 2.97 -0.16
C ASP A 35 0.31 4.27 -0.42
N THR A 36 0.95 5.39 -0.05
CA THR A 36 0.38 6.73 -0.18
C THR A 36 1.09 7.53 -1.26
N ILE A 37 0.35 8.43 -1.90
CA ILE A 37 0.95 9.56 -2.62
C ILE A 37 1.21 10.69 -1.61
N SER A 38 2.45 10.75 -1.14
CA SER A 38 2.90 11.74 -0.16
C SER A 38 3.45 13.00 -0.83
N VAL A 39 3.22 14.15 -0.20
CA VAL A 39 3.67 15.47 -0.70
C VAL A 39 4.49 16.19 0.37
N ARG A 40 5.35 17.11 -0.07
CA ARG A 40 6.11 18.00 0.83
C ARG A 40 5.19 18.82 1.74
N GLN A 41 5.66 19.09 2.97
CA GLN A 41 4.86 19.73 4.02
C GLN A 41 4.45 21.18 3.71
N ASP A 42 5.24 21.90 2.92
CA ASP A 42 5.03 23.29 2.49
C ASP A 42 4.25 23.41 1.18
N MET A 43 3.77 22.30 0.59
CA MET A 43 2.87 22.36 -0.57
C MET A 43 1.53 22.98 -0.19
N SER A 44 1.05 23.95 -0.98
CA SER A 44 -0.21 24.66 -0.71
C SER A 44 -1.41 23.72 -0.70
N ALA A 45 -2.37 23.96 0.20
CA ALA A 45 -3.58 23.14 0.33
C ALA A 45 -4.38 23.06 -0.99
N ALA A 46 -4.44 24.17 -1.74
CA ALA A 46 -5.10 24.22 -3.04
C ALA A 46 -4.45 23.26 -4.04
N PHE A 47 -3.11 23.26 -4.11
CA PHE A 47 -2.39 22.37 -5.04
C PHE A 47 -2.48 20.91 -4.62
N ARG A 48 -2.42 20.60 -3.32
CA ARG A 48 -2.65 19.24 -2.79
C ARG A 48 -4.00 18.67 -3.23
N LYS A 49 -5.06 19.48 -3.13
CA LYS A 49 -6.41 19.07 -3.55
C LYS A 49 -6.49 18.84 -5.07
N LYS A 50 -5.85 19.70 -5.86
CA LYS A 50 -5.76 19.55 -7.32
C LYS A 50 -4.99 18.28 -7.71
N LEU A 51 -3.85 18.03 -7.07
CA LEU A 51 -3.01 16.85 -7.31
C LEU A 51 -3.75 15.55 -6.95
N SER A 52 -4.36 15.48 -5.76
CA SER A 52 -5.14 14.32 -5.33
C SER A 52 -6.28 14.01 -6.31
N LYS A 53 -7.01 15.03 -6.77
CA LYS A 53 -8.05 14.84 -7.78
C LYS A 53 -7.48 14.32 -9.11
N ALA A 54 -6.37 14.87 -9.58
CA ALA A 54 -5.75 14.46 -10.83
C ALA A 54 -5.35 12.97 -10.82
N PHE A 55 -4.70 12.48 -9.75
CA PHE A 55 -4.36 11.06 -9.62
C PHE A 55 -5.59 10.16 -9.65
N ILE A 56 -6.65 10.52 -8.92
CA ILE A 56 -7.91 9.77 -8.90
C ILE A 56 -8.56 9.74 -10.29
N ASP A 57 -8.57 10.86 -11.00
CA ASP A 57 -9.19 10.96 -12.33
C ASP A 57 -8.38 10.18 -13.39
N ILE A 58 -7.03 10.27 -13.35
CA ILE A 58 -6.15 9.49 -14.24
C ILE A 58 -6.40 7.99 -14.04
N ALA A 59 -6.44 7.52 -12.80
CA ALA A 59 -6.66 6.10 -12.48
C ALA A 59 -8.00 5.54 -12.97
N LYS A 60 -9.00 6.40 -13.24
CA LYS A 60 -10.32 5.99 -13.75
C LYS A 60 -10.36 5.83 -15.27
N THR A 61 -9.38 6.38 -15.98
CA THR A 61 -9.26 6.20 -17.43
C THR A 61 -8.56 4.88 -17.74
N LYS A 62 -8.86 4.26 -18.88
CA LYS A 62 -8.23 2.99 -19.28
C LYS A 62 -6.73 3.17 -19.49
N GLU A 63 -6.32 4.24 -20.18
CA GLU A 63 -4.90 4.53 -20.38
C GLU A 63 -4.20 4.88 -19.07
N GLY A 64 -4.82 5.71 -18.23
CA GLY A 64 -4.24 6.12 -16.96
C GLY A 64 -4.10 4.97 -15.97
N HIS A 65 -5.10 4.07 -15.89
CA HIS A 65 -5.02 2.82 -15.13
C HIS A 65 -3.86 1.95 -15.60
N ALA A 66 -3.71 1.74 -16.91
CA ALA A 66 -2.60 0.97 -17.46
C ALA A 66 -1.22 1.57 -17.09
N ILE A 67 -1.09 2.90 -17.12
CA ILE A 67 0.14 3.59 -16.72
C ILE A 67 0.45 3.36 -15.23
N ILE A 68 -0.50 3.58 -14.32
CA ILE A 68 -0.22 3.44 -12.89
C ILE A 68 -0.01 1.98 -12.46
N SER A 69 -0.67 1.03 -13.13
CA SER A 69 -0.50 -0.40 -12.90
C SER A 69 0.87 -0.88 -13.42
N SER A 70 1.30 -0.42 -14.60
CA SER A 70 2.62 -0.80 -15.14
C SER A 70 3.82 -0.23 -14.37
N ILE A 71 3.72 0.98 -13.81
CA ILE A 71 4.84 1.61 -13.11
C ILE A 71 4.91 1.16 -11.64
N TYR A 72 3.76 1.11 -10.96
CA TYR A 72 3.70 0.90 -9.51
C TYR A 72 2.76 -0.21 -9.07
N THR A 73 2.18 -0.99 -10.00
CA THR A 73 1.16 -2.02 -9.69
C THR A 73 -0.04 -1.45 -8.92
N HIS A 74 -0.29 -0.15 -9.07
CA HIS A 74 -1.42 0.52 -8.43
C HIS A 74 -2.68 0.32 -9.26
N GLU A 75 -3.76 -0.05 -8.58
CA GLU A 75 -5.06 -0.30 -9.23
C GLU A 75 -6.04 0.87 -9.05
N GLY A 76 -5.67 1.88 -8.26
CA GLY A 76 -6.48 3.06 -8.07
C GLY A 76 -6.08 3.88 -6.84
N TYR A 77 -6.73 5.03 -6.69
CA TYR A 77 -6.50 5.95 -5.57
C TYR A 77 -7.79 6.38 -4.93
N VAL A 78 -7.77 6.52 -3.61
CA VAL A 78 -8.89 7.00 -2.81
C VAL A 78 -8.43 8.11 -1.87
N LYS A 79 -9.36 8.95 -1.43
CA LYS A 79 -9.10 9.88 -0.34
C LYS A 79 -9.00 9.11 0.97
N THR A 80 -8.12 9.56 1.86
CA THR A 80 -7.91 8.96 3.18
C THR A 80 -7.76 10.04 4.24
N THR A 81 -7.77 9.63 5.50
CA THR A 81 -7.52 10.45 6.69
C THR A 81 -6.34 9.90 7.46
N ASP A 82 -5.67 10.74 8.26
CA ASP A 82 -4.54 10.28 9.09
C ASP A 82 -4.92 9.12 10.02
N SER A 83 -6.16 9.11 10.53
CA SER A 83 -6.69 8.04 11.38
C SER A 83 -6.69 6.65 10.72
N ALA A 84 -6.71 6.55 9.38
CA ALA A 84 -6.59 5.27 8.68
C ALA A 84 -5.23 4.59 8.96
N PHE A 85 -4.20 5.37 9.29
CA PHE A 85 -2.85 4.89 9.57
C PHE A 85 -2.63 4.56 11.05
N ASN A 86 -3.65 4.71 11.91
CA ASN A 86 -3.54 4.35 13.34
C ASN A 86 -3.18 2.88 13.53
N ILE A 87 -3.64 1.99 12.64
CA ILE A 87 -3.26 0.57 12.69
C ILE A 87 -1.77 0.38 12.42
N VAL A 88 -1.19 1.12 11.47
CA VAL A 88 0.25 1.10 11.18
C VAL A 88 1.03 1.57 12.41
N ARG A 89 0.63 2.71 13.00
CA ARG A 89 1.27 3.24 14.23
C ARG A 89 1.14 2.27 15.40
N LYS A 90 0.05 1.52 15.49
CA LYS A 90 -0.12 0.48 16.51
C LYS A 90 0.86 -0.68 16.29
N TYR A 91 0.98 -1.18 15.06
CA TYR A 91 1.91 -2.27 14.73
C TYR A 91 3.37 -1.84 14.92
N ASP A 92 3.71 -0.60 14.57
CA ASP A 92 5.04 -0.04 14.79
C ASP A 92 5.42 -0.07 16.28
N LYS A 93 4.52 0.39 17.18
CA LYS A 93 4.73 0.31 18.64
C LYS A 93 4.87 -1.11 19.18
N ILE A 94 4.18 -2.08 18.57
CA ILE A 94 4.31 -3.50 18.95
C ILE A 94 5.69 -4.01 18.50
N ALA A 95 6.13 -3.64 17.29
CA ALA A 95 7.40 -4.06 16.73
C ALA A 95 8.60 -3.45 17.45
N THR A 96 8.52 -2.17 17.84
CA THR A 96 9.58 -1.47 18.57
C THR A 96 9.62 -1.79 20.07
N GLY A 97 8.65 -2.55 20.59
CA GLY A 97 8.58 -2.94 22.00
C GLY A 97 8.09 -1.83 22.94
N GLU A 98 7.75 -0.64 22.43
CA GLU A 98 7.18 0.46 23.21
C GLU A 98 5.86 0.06 23.91
N SER A 99 5.14 -0.92 23.37
CA SER A 99 3.90 -1.42 23.99
C SER A 99 4.12 -2.23 25.28
N LYS A 100 5.37 -2.63 25.60
CA LYS A 100 5.71 -3.45 26.79
C LYS A 100 6.33 -2.64 27.94
N SER A 101 6.55 -1.34 27.76
CA SER A 101 7.08 -0.46 28.82
C SER A 101 5.95 0.16 29.64
N LYS A 102 5.17 -0.67 30.34
CA LYS A 102 4.30 -0.28 31.46
C LYS A 102 4.16 -1.44 32.44
#